data_AF-A0AAU6CT89-F1
#
_entry.id   AF-A0AAU6CT89-F1
#
_cell.length_a   1.000
_cell.length_b   1.000
_cell.length_c   1.000
_cell.angle_alpha   90.00
_cell.angle_beta   90.00
_cell.angle_gamma   90.00
#
_symmetry.space_group_name_H-M   'P 1'
#
loop_
_entity.id
_entity.type
_entity.pdbx_description
1 polymer ?
#
loop_
_entity_poly.entity_id
_entity_poly.type
_entity_poly.pdbx_seq_one_letter_code
_entity_poly.pdbx_strand_id
1 'polypeptide(L)'
;MPNGADRPRRVTVDRDGPILIEGPVEVVKDDGTVVSSDRFVVAICTCRRSRSYPWCDTSHRGHKRPPAAERPRPDGRRPHHDTEGPHDGDHH
;
A
#
# COMPACT_ATOMS: atom_id res chain seq x y z
N MET A 1 28.39 -16.38 13.52
CA MET A 1 27.50 -16.37 12.34
C MET A 1 26.09 -16.19 12.86
N PRO A 2 25.39 -15.06 12.62
CA PRO A 2 23.98 -14.96 12.96
C PRO A 2 23.23 -15.99 12.12
N ASN A 3 22.44 -16.84 12.79
CA ASN A 3 21.54 -17.78 12.12
C ASN A 3 20.56 -16.96 11.25
N GLY A 4 20.18 -17.45 10.07
CA GLY A 4 19.18 -16.77 9.22
C GLY A 4 17.85 -16.50 9.95
N ALA A 5 17.60 -17.17 11.08
CA ALA A 5 16.49 -16.95 12.00
C ALA A 5 16.57 -15.64 12.82
N ASP A 6 17.75 -15.07 13.03
CA ASP A 6 17.96 -13.85 13.84
C ASP A 6 17.85 -12.56 13.00
N ARG A 7 17.77 -12.70 11.66
CA ARG A 7 17.56 -11.55 10.79
C ARG A 7 16.08 -11.17 10.79
N PRO A 8 15.72 -9.92 11.13
CA PRO A 8 14.33 -9.47 11.03
C PRO A 8 13.86 -9.61 9.59
N ARG A 9 12.64 -10.14 9.43
CA ARG A 9 11.99 -10.22 8.12
C ARG A 9 11.48 -8.86 7.71
N ARG A 10 11.80 -8.45 6.48
CA ARG A 10 11.33 -7.16 5.98
C ARG A 10 9.85 -7.23 5.66
N VAL A 11 9.11 -6.25 6.17
CA VAL A 11 7.70 -6.01 5.85
C VAL A 11 7.57 -4.57 5.35
N THR A 12 6.97 -4.38 4.18
CA THR A 12 6.68 -3.07 3.61
C THR A 12 5.17 -2.91 3.50
N VAL A 13 4.63 -1.82 4.05
CA VAL A 13 3.21 -1.51 4.02
C VAL A 13 2.97 -0.40 3.01
N ASP A 14 2.18 -0.70 1.98
CA ASP A 14 1.64 0.30 1.07
C ASP A 14 0.27 0.76 1.59
N ARG A 15 0.03 2.08 1.65
CA ARG A 15 -1.21 2.68 2.14
C ARG A 15 -2.43 2.22 1.34
N ASP A 16 -2.27 2.09 0.02
CA ASP A 16 -3.35 1.73 -0.91
C ASP A 16 -3.09 0.39 -1.61
N GLY A 17 -2.09 -0.35 -1.13
CA GLY A 17 -1.61 -1.58 -1.74
C GLY A 17 -1.50 -2.74 -0.74
N PRO A 18 -0.93 -3.87 -1.20
CA PRO A 18 -0.70 -5.02 -0.34
C PRO A 18 0.42 -4.76 0.67
N ILE A 19 0.49 -5.63 1.68
CA ILE A 19 1.69 -5.75 2.52
C ILE A 19 2.68 -6.66 1.81
N LEU A 20 3.90 -6.19 1.57
CA LEU A 20 4.97 -6.99 0.99
C LEU A 20 5.84 -7.58 2.11
N ILE A 21 6.07 -8.89 2.07
CA ILE A 21 6.83 -9.63 3.09
C ILE A 21 7.97 -10.39 2.41
N GLU A 22 9.17 -10.34 2.98
CA GLU A 22 10.29 -11.20 2.61
C GLU A 22 10.01 -12.65 3.02
N GLY A 23 9.80 -13.52 2.03
CA GLY A 23 9.39 -14.91 2.25
C GLY A 23 10.56 -15.88 2.53
N PRO A 24 10.27 -17.18 2.66
CA PRO A 24 8.94 -17.80 2.59
C PRO A 24 8.03 -17.41 3.76
N VAL A 25 6.71 -17.50 3.59
CA VAL A 25 5.73 -17.20 4.65
C VAL A 25 4.66 -18.28 4.76
N GLU A 26 4.18 -18.47 5.99
CA GLU A 26 2.92 -19.17 6.29
C GLU A 26 1.91 -18.15 6.82
N VAL A 27 0.67 -18.25 6.36
CA VAL A 27 -0.42 -17.35 6.75
C VAL A 27 -1.55 -18.19 7.32
N VAL A 28 -1.93 -17.87 8.55
CA VAL A 28 -3.12 -18.42 9.21
C VAL A 28 -4.30 -17.51 8.88
N LYS A 29 -5.34 -18.07 8.26
CA LYS A 29 -6.59 -17.36 7.99
C LYS A 29 -7.49 -17.32 9.23
N ASP A 30 -8.52 -16.48 9.18
CA ASP A 30 -9.54 -16.36 10.22
C ASP A 30 -10.36 -17.65 10.43
N ASP A 31 -10.54 -18.43 9.36
CA ASP A 31 -11.12 -19.79 9.40
C ASP A 31 -10.18 -20.86 10.00
N GLY A 32 -8.97 -20.47 10.44
CA GLY A 32 -7.96 -21.35 11.01
C GLY A 32 -7.16 -22.16 9.99
N THR A 33 -7.47 -22.06 8.69
CA THR A 33 -6.69 -22.76 7.65
C THR A 33 -5.36 -22.06 7.41
N VAL A 34 -4.33 -22.85 7.10
CA VAL A 34 -2.97 -22.37 6.85
C VAL A 34 -2.65 -22.48 5.36
N VAL A 35 -2.13 -21.41 4.79
CA VAL A 35 -1.61 -21.38 3.42
C VAL A 35 -0.19 -20.85 3.41
N SER A 36 0.64 -21.40 2.54
CA SER A 36 2.06 -21.06 2.46
C SER A 36 2.45 -20.52 1.09
N SER A 37 3.51 -19.71 1.06
CA SER A 37 4.17 -19.27 -0.16
C SER A 37 5.67 -19.35 0.01
N ASP A 38 6.33 -19.98 -0.96
CA ASP A 38 7.78 -20.17 -1.05
C ASP A 38 8.50 -19.02 -1.78
N ARG A 39 7.75 -18.01 -2.22
CA ARG A 39 8.30 -16.87 -2.97
C ARG A 39 9.18 -16.01 -2.06
N PHE A 40 10.23 -15.44 -2.65
CA PHE A 40 11.13 -14.52 -1.93
C PHE A 40 10.46 -13.22 -1.49
N VAL A 41 9.43 -12.77 -2.22
CA VAL A 41 8.58 -11.64 -1.83
C VAL A 41 7.13 -12.05 -2.01
N VAL A 42 6.34 -11.87 -0.96
CA VAL A 42 4.94 -12.28 -0.90
C VAL A 42 4.08 -11.05 -0.65
N ALA A 43 3.00 -10.90 -1.42
CA ALA A 43 2.07 -9.78 -1.30
C ALA A 43 0.78 -10.24 -0.61
N ILE A 44 0.53 -9.74 0.61
CA ILE A 44 -0.69 -10.00 1.38
C ILE A 44 -1.75 -8.94 1.07
N CYS A 45 -2.95 -9.41 0.75
CA CYS A 45 -4.10 -8.58 0.45
C CYS A 45 -4.62 -7.87 1.72
N THR A 46 -4.66 -6.55 1.68
CA THR A 46 -5.27 -5.69 2.72
C THR A 46 -6.66 -5.21 2.32
N CYS A 47 -7.00 -5.26 1.02
CA CYS A 47 -8.25 -4.74 0.50
C CYS A 47 -9.43 -5.73 0.56
N ARG A 48 -9.18 -7.01 0.89
CA ARG A 48 -10.17 -8.10 0.97
C ARG A 48 -10.96 -8.38 -0.32
N ARG A 49 -10.49 -7.88 -1.46
CA ARG A 49 -11.12 -8.09 -2.78
C ARG A 49 -10.44 -9.17 -3.62
N SER A 50 -9.33 -9.73 -3.14
CA SER A 50 -8.60 -10.75 -3.88
C SER A 50 -9.41 -12.04 -4.01
N ARG A 51 -9.43 -12.63 -5.20
CA ARG A 51 -10.00 -13.96 -5.43
C ARG A 51 -9.13 -15.08 -4.86
N SER A 52 -7.88 -14.80 -4.58
CA SER A 52 -6.90 -15.72 -4.01
C SER A 52 -6.48 -15.31 -2.59
N TYR A 53 -7.39 -14.70 -1.83
CA TYR A 53 -7.15 -14.31 -0.44
C TYR A 53 -6.50 -15.47 0.35
N PRO A 54 -5.37 -15.23 1.05
CA PRO A 54 -4.83 -13.95 1.50
C PRO A 54 -3.86 -13.26 0.51
N TRP A 55 -3.59 -13.85 -0.66
CA TRP A 55 -2.62 -13.31 -1.61
C TRP A 55 -3.19 -12.12 -2.39
N CYS A 56 -2.36 -11.15 -2.75
CA CYS A 56 -2.76 -10.03 -3.59
C CYS A 56 -2.77 -10.43 -5.08
N ASP A 57 -3.91 -10.27 -5.73
CA ASP A 57 -4.13 -10.52 -7.18
C ASP A 57 -4.29 -9.21 -7.98
N THR A 58 -3.83 -8.08 -7.43
CA THR A 58 -3.98 -6.72 -7.97
C THR A 58 -5.39 -6.10 -7.93
N SER A 59 -6.38 -6.77 -7.35
CA SER A 59 -7.76 -6.25 -7.19
C SER A 59 -7.87 -4.91 -6.42
N HIS A 60 -6.81 -4.47 -5.73
CA HIS A 60 -6.78 -3.16 -5.07
C HIS A 60 -6.75 -1.97 -6.05
N ARG A 61 -6.23 -2.15 -7.28
CA ARG A 61 -5.99 -1.05 -8.23
C ARG A 61 -7.26 -0.33 -8.68
N GLY A 62 -8.39 -1.06 -8.76
CA GLY A 62 -9.68 -0.50 -9.17
C GLY A 62 -10.35 0.38 -8.11
N HIS A 63 -9.86 0.39 -6.87
CA HIS A 63 -10.50 1.07 -5.75
C HIS A 63 -9.46 1.75 -4.86
N LYS A 64 -8.64 2.64 -5.46
CA LYS A 64 -7.83 3.57 -4.68
C LYS A 64 -8.78 4.37 -3.80
N ARG A 65 -8.58 4.29 -2.48
CA ARG A 65 -9.27 5.21 -1.58
C ARG A 65 -8.86 6.61 -2.05
N PRO A 66 -9.78 7.57 -2.19
CA PRO A 66 -9.35 8.94 -2.41
C PRO A 66 -8.30 9.27 -1.34
N PRO A 67 -7.19 9.97 -1.71
CA PRO A 67 -6.19 10.37 -0.73
C PRO A 67 -6.95 10.97 0.43
N ALA A 68 -6.65 10.49 1.64
CA ALA A 68 -7.38 10.90 2.83
C ALA A 68 -7.52 12.42 2.77
N ALA A 69 -8.75 12.91 2.57
CA ALA A 69 -9.02 14.33 2.47
C ALA A 69 -8.31 14.94 3.68
N GLU A 70 -7.33 15.79 3.40
CA GLU A 70 -6.52 16.39 4.44
C GLU A 70 -7.50 16.96 5.46
N ARG A 71 -7.52 16.40 6.67
CA ARG A 71 -8.44 16.85 7.72
C ARG A 71 -8.28 18.37 7.76
N PRO A 72 -9.34 19.17 7.66
CA PRO A 72 -9.22 20.62 7.73
C PRO A 72 -8.40 20.94 8.98
N ARG A 73 -7.29 21.67 8.81
CA ARG A 73 -6.54 22.14 9.98
C ARG A 73 -7.53 22.91 10.86
N PRO A 74 -7.49 22.74 12.19
CA PRO A 74 -8.45 23.40 13.08
C PRO A 74 -8.41 24.93 13.00
N ASP A 75 -7.43 25.54 12.32
CA ASP A 75 -7.31 26.99 12.12
C ASP A 75 -8.06 27.55 10.89
N GLY A 76 -8.70 26.70 10.08
CA GLY A 76 -9.52 27.16 8.95
C GLY A 76 -8.75 27.77 7.77
N ARG A 77 -7.41 27.71 7.74
CA ARG A 77 -6.63 28.21 6.61
C ARG A 77 -6.73 27.26 5.42
N ARG A 78 -7.35 27.72 4.34
CA ARG A 78 -7.40 26.99 3.06
C ARG A 78 -5.98 26.85 2.49
N PRO A 79 -5.58 25.68 1.97
CA PRO A 79 -4.35 25.56 1.20
C PRO A 79 -4.43 26.44 -0.04
N HIS A 80 -3.45 27.32 -0.24
CA HIS A 80 -3.28 28.02 -1.51
C HIS A 80 -2.71 27.01 -2.51
N HIS A 81 -3.51 26.64 -3.51
CA HIS A 81 -3.01 25.96 -4.69
C HIS A 81 -2.59 27.04 -5.68
N ASP A 82 -1.28 27.30 -5.75
CA ASP A 82 -0.70 28.14 -6.80
C ASP A 82 -0.78 27.39 -8.12
N THR A 83 -1.83 27.65 -8.89
CA THR A 83 -1.85 27.28 -10.31
C THR A 83 -1.05 28.33 -11.06
N GLU A 84 0.23 28.06 -11.31
CA GLU A 84 1.04 28.82 -12.27
C GLU A 84 0.37 28.70 -13.65
N GLY A 85 -0.32 29.76 -14.08
CA GLY A 85 -0.89 29.87 -15.42
C GLY A 85 0.22 30.11 -16.45
N PRO A 86 0.04 29.67 -17.70
CA PRO A 86 1.04 29.89 -18.75
C PRO A 86 1.16 31.38 -19.07
N HIS A 87 2.40 31.86 -19.12
CA HIS A 87 2.74 33.20 -19.56
C HIS A 87 2.65 33.27 -21.09
N ASP A 88 1.50 33.67 -21.63
CA ASP A 88 1.39 34.13 -23.01
C ASP A 88 1.98 35.55 -23.09
N GLY A 89 3.25 35.62 -23.47
CA GLY A 89 3.94 36.87 -23.76
C GLY A 89 3.60 37.36 -25.17
N ASP A 90 2.78 38.41 -25.27
CA ASP A 90 2.44 39.05 -26.54
C ASP A 90 2.39 40.58 -26.39
N HIS A 91 3.17 41.26 -27.25
CA HIS A 91 3.09 42.66 -27.71
C HIS A 91 3.32 43.87 -26.77
N HIS A 92 4.52 44.49 -26.88
CA HIS A 92 4.72 45.76 -27.61
C HIS A 92 6.19 46.01 -27.94
#